data_AF-A0A660SXJ9-F1
#
_entry.id   AF-A0A660SXJ9-F1
#
_cell.length_a   1.000
_cell.length_b   1.000
_cell.length_c   1.000
_cell.angle_alpha   90.00
_cell.angle_beta   90.00
_cell.angle_gamma   90.00
#
_symmetry.space_group_name_H-M   'P 1'
#
loop_
_entity.id
_entity.type
_entity.pdbx_description
1 polymer ?
#
loop_
_entity_poly.entity_id
_entity_poly.type
_entity_poly.pdbx_seq_one_letter_code
_entity_poly.pdbx_strand_id
1 'polypeptide(L)' 'MLFRGDFHIHSCLSPCASLDMSPAAIVKQAQESGLN' A
#
# COMPACT_ATOMS: atom_id res chain seq x y z
N MET A 1 5.01 17.50 13.50
CA MET A 1 4.08 16.47 13.00
C MET A 1 4.85 15.17 12.88
N LEU A 2 4.26 14.06 13.30
CA LEU A 2 4.84 12.72 13.17
C LEU A 2 4.08 11.98 12.09
N PHE A 3 4.77 11.45 11.08
CA PHE A 3 4.20 10.68 9.98
C PHE A 3 4.66 9.23 10.06
N ARG A 4 3.78 8.30 9.69
CA ARG A 4 4.11 6.88 9.56
C ARG A 4 4.04 6.50 8.10
N GLY A 5 5.10 5.86 7.60
CA GLY A 5 5.17 5.40 6.22
C GLY A 5 5.69 3.98 6.15
N ASP A 6 5.17 3.24 5.19
CA ASP A 6 5.77 2.01 4.69
C ASP A 6 6.49 2.34 3.37
N PHE A 7 7.77 1.99 3.29
CA PHE A 7 8.64 2.33 2.16
C PHE A 7 8.93 1.13 1.26
N HIS A 8 8.41 -0.06 1.57
CA HIS A 8 8.63 -1.24 0.77
C HIS A 8 7.35 -2.06 0.59
N ILE A 9 6.66 -1.78 -0.50
CA ILE A 9 5.45 -2.49 -0.92
C ILE A 9 5.53 -2.87 -2.39
N HIS A 10 4.70 -3.83 -2.80
CA HIS A 10 4.51 -4.23 -4.19
C HIS A 10 3.11 -3.88 -4.67
N SER A 11 2.98 -3.46 -5.92
CA SER A 11 1.68 -3.27 -6.58
C SER A 11 1.35 -4.46 -7.46
N CYS A 12 0.13 -4.49 -8.00
CA CYS A 12 -0.30 -5.52 -8.96
C CYS A 12 0.57 -5.61 -10.24
N LEU A 13 1.48 -4.68 -10.48
CA LEU A 13 2.44 -4.71 -11.58
C LEU A 13 3.79 -5.38 -11.22
N SER A 14 4.00 -5.71 -9.95
CA SER A 14 5.20 -6.39 -9.49
C SER A 14 5.15 -7.90 -9.82
N PRO A 15 6.30 -8.55 -10.05
CA PRO A 15 6.33 -10.00 -10.24
C PRO A 15 5.69 -10.74 -9.06
N CYS A 16 4.84 -11.72 -9.36
CA CYS A 16 4.18 -12.57 -8.37
C CYS A 16 3.23 -11.85 -7.37
N ALA A 17 2.91 -10.56 -7.56
CA ALA A 17 1.95 -9.84 -6.73
C ALA A 17 0.49 -10.17 -7.10
N SER A 18 -0.43 -9.99 -6.15
CA SER A 18 -1.87 -10.21 -6.40
C SER A 18 -2.47 -9.08 -7.25
N LEU A 19 -3.47 -9.40 -8.08
CA LEU A 19 -4.29 -8.42 -8.80
C LEU A 19 -5.09 -7.51 -7.84
N ASP A 20 -5.33 -7.95 -6.60
CA ASP A 20 -6.00 -7.15 -5.57
C ASP A 20 -5.13 -5.97 -5.09
N MET A 21 -3.82 -6.00 -5.36
CA MET A 21 -2.88 -4.94 -4.98
C MET A 21 -2.90 -3.76 -5.96
N SER A 22 -4.10 -3.33 -6.37
CA SER A 22 -4.26 -2.10 -7.14
C SER A 22 -3.83 -0.87 -6.32
N PRO A 23 -3.34 0.22 -6.96
CA PRO A 23 -2.97 1.43 -6.24
C PRO A 23 -4.06 1.97 -5.30
N ALA A 24 -5.33 1.90 -5.72
CA ALA A 24 -6.46 2.34 -4.89
C ALA A 24 -6.66 1.47 -3.64
N ALA A 25 -6.51 0.14 -3.78
CA ALA A 25 -6.61 -0.78 -2.65
C ALA A 25 -5.45 -0.58 -1.65
N ILE A 26 -4.23 -0.35 -2.16
CA ILE A 26 -3.05 -0.06 -1.33
C ILE A 26 -3.28 1.20 -0.48
N VAL A 27 -3.75 2.30 -1.09
CA VAL A 27 -4.01 3.55 -0.35
C VAL A 27 -5.08 3.35 0.72
N LYS A 28 -6.18 2.65 0.39
CA LYS A 28 -7.23 2.33 1.36
C LYS A 28 -6.68 1.55 2.55
N GLN A 29 -5.88 0.51 2.28
CA GLN A 29 -5.28 -0.31 3.32
C GLN A 29 -4.25 0.49 4.15
N ALA A 30 -3.48 1.37 3.53
CA ALA A 30 -2.51 2.23 4.22
C ALA A 30 -3.22 3.15 5.23
N GLN A 31 -4.35 3.75 4.83
CA GLN A 31 -5.18 4.57 5.71
C GLN A 31 -5.78 3.75 6.88
N GLU A 32 -6.30 2.56 6.60
CA GLU A 32 -6.82 1.65 7.63
C GLU A 32 -5.73 1.21 8.63
N SER A 33 -4.47 1.14 8.17
CA SER A 33 -3.29 0.83 8.99
C SER A 33 -2.67 2.05 9.68
N GLY A 34 -3.23 3.25 9.51
CA GLY A 34 -2.73 4.49 10.14
C GLY A 34 -1.45 5.04 9.52
N LEU A 35 -1.18 4.72 8.25
CA LEU A 35 -0.14 5.33 7.43
C LEU A 35 -0.73 6.57 6.74
N ASN A 36 -0.67 7.70 7.45
CA ASN A 36 -1.29 8.99 7.07
C ASN A 36 -0.25 10.10 7.03
#